data_AF-A0AAW4KP32-F1
#
_entry.id   AF-A0AAW4KP32-F1
#
_cell.length_a   1.000
_cell.length_b   1.000
_cell.length_c   1.000
_cell.angle_alpha   90.00
_cell.angle_beta   90.00
_cell.angle_gamma   90.00
#
_symmetry.space_group_name_H-M   'P 1'
#
loop_
_entity.id
_entity.type
_entity.pdbx_description
1 polymer ?
#
loop_
_entity_poly.entity_id
_entity_poly.type
_entity_poly.pdbx_seq_one_letter_code
_entity_poly.pdbx_strand_id
1 'polypeptide(L)' 'AFMFGATQIFFLFIVIKCIRGGPPAPAKPWDGAEGLEWSVPSPAPYHTFTTPPEVK' A
#
# COMPACT_ATOMS: atom_id res chain seq x y z
N ALA A 1 -4.32 28.12 9.70
CA ALA A 1 -2.91 27.71 9.49
C ALA A 1 -2.42 26.72 10.56
N PHE A 2 -2.45 27.05 11.86
CA PHE A 2 -1.92 26.16 12.92
C PHE A 2 -2.60 24.79 13.02
N MET A 3 -3.93 24.72 12.86
CA MET A 3 -4.66 23.43 12.83
C MET A 3 -4.22 22.54 11.66
N PHE A 4 -3.96 23.12 10.49
CA PHE A 4 -3.42 22.39 9.35
C PHE A 4 -1.99 21.90 9.61
N GLY A 5 -1.17 22.67 10.33
CA GLY A 5 0.14 22.20 10.79
C GLY A 5 0.04 20.99 11.74
N ALA A 6 -0.91 21.02 12.67
CA ALA A 6 -1.14 19.91 13.59
C ALA A 6 -1.59 18.61 12.87
N THR A 7 -2.39 18.70 11.81
CA THR A 7 -2.81 17.51 11.04
C THR A 7 -1.64 16.85 10.31
N GLN A 8 -0.63 17.61 9.88
CA GLN A 8 0.58 17.03 9.26
C GLN A 8 1.39 16.19 10.26
N ILE A 9 1.55 16.68 11.50
CA ILE A 9 2.23 15.93 12.56
C ILE A 9 1.44 14.65 12.90
N PHE A 10 0.11 14.76 12.99
CA PHE A 10 -0.76 13.60 13.22
C PHE A 10 -0.68 12.58 12.08
N PHE A 11 -0.64 13.02 10.83
CA PHE A 11 -0.44 12.17 9.67
C PHE A 11 0.89 11.42 9.73
N LEU A 12 1.99 12.12 10.03
CA LEU A 12 3.31 11.50 10.20
C LEU A 12 3.30 10.44 11.30
N PHE A 13 2.65 10.72 12.43
CA PHE A 13 2.48 9.75 13.51
C PHE A 13 1.75 8.48 13.03
N ILE A 14 0.67 8.62 12.26
CA ILE A 14 -0.06 7.47 11.69
C ILE A 14 0.84 6.66 10.76
N VAL A 15 1.58 7.32 9.85
CA VAL A 15 2.50 6.65 8.91
C VAL A 15 3.53 5.80 9.66
N ILE A 16 4.18 6.38 10.68
CA ILE A 16 5.17 5.65 11.50
C ILE A 16 4.54 4.44 12.20
N LYS A 17 3.32 4.60 12.74
CA LYS A 17 2.59 3.52 13.40
C LYS A 17 2.29 2.38 12.43
N CYS A 18 1.85 2.67 11.21
CA CYS A 18 1.54 1.67 10.18
C CYS A 18 2.78 0.98 9.61
N ILE A 19 3.94 1.66 9.55
CA ILE A 19 5.20 1.02 9.12
C ILE A 19 5.70 0.03 10.18
N ARG A 20 5.57 0.38 11.47
CA ARG A 20 6.17 -0.38 12.58
C ARG A 20 5.27 -1.50 13.13
N GLY A 21 4.02 -1.60 12.69
CA GLY A 21 3.10 -2.60 13.23
C GLY A 21 1.81 -2.73 12.43
N GLY A 22 0.95 -3.65 12.88
CA GLY A 22 -0.28 -4.04 12.19
C GLY A 22 -0.12 -5.33 11.38
N PRO A 23 -1.24 -5.93 10.96
CA PRO A 23 -1.21 -7.09 10.07
C PRO A 23 -0.68 -6.69 8.69
N PRO A 24 0.10 -7.55 8.02
CA PRO A 24 0.48 -7.34 6.62
C PRO A 24 -0.76 -7.14 5.75
N ALA A 25 -0.68 -6.20 4.80
CA ALA A 25 -1.76 -5.98 3.87
C ALA A 25 -1.93 -7.20 2.95
N PRO A 26 -3.17 -7.58 2.58
CA PRO A 26 -3.39 -8.54 1.50
C PRO A 26 -2.92 -7.98 0.16
N ALA A 27 -2.78 -8.83 -0.86
CA ALA A 27 -2.40 -8.44 -2.22
C ALA A 27 -3.33 -7.38 -2.84
N LYS A 28 -4.64 -7.51 -2.57
CA LYS A 28 -5.68 -6.55 -2.99
C LYS A 28 -6.44 -6.06 -1.75
N PRO A 29 -5.95 -4.99 -1.07
CA PRO A 29 -6.58 -4.48 0.15
C PRO A 29 -7.81 -3.61 -0.10
N TRP A 30 -8.04 -3.16 -1.33
CA TRP A 30 -9.14 -2.27 -1.69
C TRP A 30 -10.18 -2.98 -2.55
N ASP A 31 -11.45 -2.74 -2.25
CA ASP A 31 -12.54 -3.17 -3.12
C ASP A 31 -12.55 -2.34 -4.40
N GLY A 32 -12.75 -3.01 -5.55
CA GLY A 32 -12.72 -2.36 -6.87
C GLY A 32 -11.32 -2.05 -7.41
N ALA A 33 -10.25 -2.48 -6.75
CA ALA A 33 -8.90 -2.37 -7.30
C ALA A 33 -8.75 -3.25 -8.56
N GLU A 34 -8.45 -2.62 -9.69
CA GLU A 34 -8.26 -3.27 -11.00
C GLU A 34 -6.86 -2.96 -11.52
N GLY A 35 -6.31 -3.86 -12.33
CA GLY A 35 -4.93 -3.77 -12.81
C GLY A 35 -4.04 -4.92 -12.33
N LEU A 36 -2.88 -5.04 -12.95
CA LEU A 36 -1.93 -6.13 -12.71
C LEU A 36 -1.23 -5.97 -11.35
N GLU A 37 -1.12 -4.76 -10.82
CA GLU A 37 -0.51 -4.47 -9.52
C GLU A 37 -1.21 -5.19 -8.36
N TRP A 38 -2.49 -5.54 -8.51
CA TRP A 38 -3.29 -6.25 -7.50
C TRP A 38 -3.19 -7.78 -7.61
N SER A 39 -2.50 -8.29 -8.63
CA SER A 39 -2.13 -9.70 -8.76
C SER A 39 -0.83 -10.04 -8.02
N VAL A 40 -0.12 -9.03 -7.55
CA VAL A 40 1.20 -9.14 -6.91
C VAL A 40 1.01 -9.23 -5.39
N PRO A 41 1.76 -10.10 -4.68
CA PRO A 41 1.68 -10.16 -3.23
C PRO A 41 2.19 -8.86 -2.59
N SER A 42 1.74 -8.59 -1.36
CA SER A 42 2.26 -7.51 -0.52
C SER A 42 3.06 -8.12 0.64
N PRO A 43 4.34 -7.76 0.84
CA PRO A 43 5.14 -6.80 0.05
C PRO A 43 5.50 -7.32 -1.35
N ALA A 44 5.66 -6.40 -2.30
CA ALA A 44 6.01 -6.76 -3.67
C ALA A 44 7.40 -7.42 -3.74
N PRO A 45 7.57 -8.51 -4.52
CA PRO A 45 8.87 -9.11 -4.77
C PRO A 45 9.73 -8.18 -5.63
N TYR A 46 11.05 -8.36 -5.60
CA TYR A 46 11.99 -7.54 -6.37
C TYR A 46 11.76 -7.62 -7.89
N HIS A 47 11.37 -8.78 -8.40
CA HIS A 47 10.93 -8.99 -9.78
C HIS A 47 9.46 -9.39 -9.80
N THR A 48 8.62 -8.49 -10.28
CA THR A 48 7.15 -8.60 -10.19
C THR A 48 6.57 -9.68 -11.10
N PHE A 49 7.05 -9.77 -12.35
CA PHE A 49 6.55 -10.73 -13.34
C PHE A 49 7.74 -11.36 -14.07
N THR A 50 7.98 -12.65 -13.84
CA THR A 50 8.96 -13.44 -14.62
C THR A 50 8.35 -13.94 -15.93
N THR A 51 7.05 -14.24 -15.91
CA THR A 51 6.25 -14.59 -17.08
C THR A 51 5.30 -13.44 -17.40
N PRO A 52 5.17 -13.01 -18.66
CA PRO A 52 4.25 -11.97 -19.05
C PRO A 52 2.82 -12.30 -18.60
N PRO A 53 2.16 -11.43 -17.83
CA PRO A 53 0.77 -11.65 -17.44
C PRO A 53 -0.16 -11.43 -18.64
N GLU A 54 -1.24 -12.19 -18.71
CA GLU A 54 -2.29 -11.95 -19.70
C GLU A 54 -3.02 -10.65 -19.38
N VAL A 55 -3.02 -9.72 -20.34
CA VAL A 55 -3.80 -8.48 -20.26
C VAL A 55 -5.23 -8.81 -20.68
N LYS A 56 -6.20 -8.60 -19.79
CA LYS A 56 -7.62 -8.68 -20.12
C LYS A 56 -8.17 -7.30 -20.47
#